data_AF-U9TP79-F1
#
_entry.id   AF-U9TP79-F1
#
_cell.length_a   1.000
_cell.length_b   1.000
_cell.length_c   1.000
_cell.angle_alpha   90.00
_cell.angle_beta   90.00
_cell.angle_gamma   90.00
#
_symmetry.space_group_name_H-M   'P 1'
#
loop_
_entity.id
_entity.type
_entity.pdbx_description
1 polymer ?
#
loop_
_entity_poly.entity_id
_entity_poly.type
_entity_poly.pdbx_seq_one_letter_code
_entity_poly.pdbx_strand_id
1 'polypeptide(L)'
;VRLTVNKQGIPTITTTILPSSNSPLQEPLKITLDTQQTQSSDIFLYHKTTHRNIYNDARIRVGIESNKDLFDVLLYNERNEITECSIANIAVEYYDDEKNIKYWKTPKIECGLLGGVMRSHLIENGEIIPGVITLSEIKLAQQQGRKIKCFNSVRKEYDVILI
;
A
#
# COMPACT_ATOMS: atom_id res chain seq x y z
N VAL A 1 14.81 6.41 -10.12
CA VAL A 1 15.88 6.99 -9.25
C VAL A 1 15.64 6.51 -7.84
N ARG A 2 16.69 6.11 -7.11
CA ARG A 2 16.66 5.84 -5.67
C ARG A 2 17.71 6.71 -4.99
N LEU A 3 17.27 7.58 -4.09
CA LEU A 3 18.12 8.39 -3.23
C LEU A 3 18.10 7.76 -1.83
N THR A 4 19.27 7.52 -1.25
CA THR A 4 19.42 7.11 0.15
C THR A 4 20.35 8.06 0.87
N VAL A 5 20.08 8.35 2.14
CA VAL A 5 20.95 9.16 3.00
C VAL A 5 21.34 8.30 4.20
N ASN A 6 22.64 8.19 4.49
CA ASN A 6 23.13 7.45 5.65
C ASN A 6 23.09 8.30 6.93
N LYS A 7 23.47 7.72 8.08
CA LYS A 7 23.45 8.42 9.38
C LYS A 7 24.42 9.61 9.46
N GLN A 8 25.42 9.67 8.58
CA GLN A 8 26.36 10.78 8.47
C GLN A 8 25.87 11.88 7.51
N GLY A 9 24.65 11.75 6.97
CA GLY A 9 24.09 12.71 6.01
C GLY A 9 24.63 12.55 4.59
N ILE A 10 25.40 11.50 4.30
CA ILE A 10 25.99 11.29 2.98
C ILE A 10 24.91 10.72 2.04
N PRO A 11 24.59 11.41 0.93
CA PRO A 11 23.63 10.91 -0.04
C PRO A 11 24.27 9.89 -0.98
N THR A 12 23.47 8.95 -1.48
CA THR A 12 23.82 8.05 -2.58
C THR A 12 22.65 7.99 -3.53
N ILE A 13 22.92 8.12 -4.83
CA ILE A 13 21.92 8.10 -5.89
C ILE A 13 22.20 6.91 -6.78
N THR A 14 21.18 6.08 -6.99
CA THR A 14 21.21 5.03 -8.01
C THR A 14 20.07 5.20 -8.99
N THR A 15 20.35 4.87 -10.25
CA THR A 15 19.38 4.98 -11.35
C THR A 15 19.23 3.62 -12.02
N THR A 16 17.99 3.25 -12.29
CA THR A 16 17.64 2.05 -13.03
C THR A 16 16.48 2.42 -13.94
N ILE A 17 16.50 1.90 -15.16
CA ILE A 17 15.40 2.07 -16.10
C ILE A 17 14.19 1.34 -15.53
N LEU A 18 13.07 2.04 -15.39
CA LEU A 18 11.80 1.38 -15.09
C LEU A 18 11.39 0.56 -16.31
N PRO A 19 10.86 -0.67 -16.14
CA PRO A 19 10.28 -1.42 -17.24
C PRO A 19 9.35 -0.50 -18.04
N SER A 20 9.55 -0.44 -19.35
CA SER A 20 8.87 0.51 -20.22
C SER A 20 7.36 0.32 -20.16
N SER A 21 6.62 1.42 -20.31
CA SER A 21 5.15 1.45 -20.41
C SER A 21 4.58 0.60 -21.56
N ASN A 22 5.43 0.05 -22.44
CA ASN A 22 5.05 -0.86 -23.53
C ASN A 22 4.83 -2.31 -23.04
N SER A 23 5.13 -2.60 -21.78
CA SER A 23 4.64 -3.78 -21.07
C SER A 23 4.07 -3.31 -19.74
N PRO A 24 2.86 -2.68 -19.76
CA PRO A 24 2.21 -2.28 -18.54
C PRO A 24 2.07 -3.51 -17.63
N LEU A 25 2.11 -3.29 -16.32
CA LEU A 25 1.77 -4.34 -15.37
C LEU A 25 0.43 -4.93 -15.80
N GLN A 26 0.33 -6.25 -15.93
CA GLN A 26 -0.94 -6.89 -16.25
C GLN A 26 -1.83 -6.76 -15.02
N GLU A 27 -2.59 -5.69 -15.00
CA GLU A 27 -3.56 -5.40 -13.95
C GLU A 27 -4.82 -6.27 -14.13
N PRO A 28 -5.48 -6.66 -13.03
CA PRO A 28 -5.13 -6.33 -11.66
C PRO A 28 -3.98 -7.18 -11.10
N LEU A 29 -3.10 -6.56 -10.31
CA LEU A 29 -2.00 -7.26 -9.64
C LEU A 29 -2.51 -7.99 -8.40
N LYS A 30 -2.04 -9.22 -8.18
CA LYS A 30 -2.45 -10.02 -7.02
C LYS A 30 -1.70 -9.55 -5.77
N ILE A 31 -2.42 -9.24 -4.72
CA ILE A 31 -1.88 -9.01 -3.38
C ILE A 31 -2.53 -9.98 -2.41
N THR A 32 -1.86 -10.31 -1.31
CA THR A 32 -2.44 -11.17 -0.28
C THR A 32 -2.26 -10.56 1.10
N LEU A 33 -3.08 -10.98 2.05
CA LEU A 33 -3.02 -10.49 3.42
C LEU A 33 -1.84 -11.14 4.16
N ASP A 34 -1.10 -10.34 4.94
CA ASP A 34 -0.10 -10.88 5.86
C ASP A 34 -0.76 -11.83 6.89
N THR A 35 0.04 -12.74 7.44
CA THR A 35 -0.39 -13.66 8.50
C THR A 35 -0.15 -13.11 9.90
N GLN A 36 0.55 -11.97 10.03
CA GLN A 36 0.84 -11.32 11.31
C GLN A 36 0.49 -9.84 11.28
N GLN A 37 0.03 -9.34 12.44
CA GLN A 37 -0.29 -7.94 12.64
C GLN A 37 0.98 -7.09 12.83
N THR A 38 0.96 -5.86 12.33
CA THR A 38 1.92 -4.82 12.69
C THR A 38 1.54 -4.18 14.03
N GLN A 39 2.49 -3.47 14.64
CA GLN A 39 2.24 -2.64 15.82
C GLN A 39 2.21 -1.19 15.38
N SER A 40 1.05 -0.53 15.47
CA SER A 40 0.89 0.86 15.04
C SER A 40 1.82 1.84 15.78
N SER A 41 2.35 1.47 16.95
CA SER A 41 3.35 2.26 17.70
C SER A 41 4.77 2.20 17.11
N ASP A 42 5.04 1.36 16.10
CA ASP A 42 6.37 1.27 15.51
C ASP A 42 6.69 2.51 14.67
N ILE A 43 7.70 3.26 15.11
CA ILE A 43 8.13 4.51 14.47
C ILE A 43 8.58 4.32 13.01
N PHE A 44 9.06 3.14 12.63
CA PHE A 44 9.56 2.87 11.28
C PHE A 44 8.45 2.73 10.24
N LEU A 45 7.18 2.62 10.66
CA LEU A 45 6.03 2.69 9.76
C LEU A 45 5.85 4.10 9.18
N TYR A 46 6.22 5.14 9.94
CA TYR A 46 5.97 6.53 9.58
C TYR A 46 7.10 7.19 8.79
N HIS A 47 8.25 6.54 8.68
CA HIS A 47 9.44 7.07 8.03
C HIS A 47 9.97 6.12 6.97
N LYS A 48 10.22 6.64 5.76
CA LYS A 48 10.81 5.84 4.69
C LYS A 48 12.30 5.64 4.95
N THR A 49 12.63 4.54 5.63
CA THR A 49 14.01 4.18 5.97
C THR A 49 14.46 2.89 5.27
N THR A 50 15.73 2.54 5.44
CA THR A 50 16.25 1.21 5.07
C THR A 50 15.93 0.13 6.12
N HIS A 51 15.44 0.50 7.31
CA HIS A 51 14.96 -0.44 8.31
C HIS A 51 13.58 -0.96 7.88
N ARG A 52 13.57 -2.10 7.19
CA ARG A 52 12.39 -2.64 6.52
C ARG A 52 11.97 -4.03 7.03
N ASN A 53 12.37 -4.41 8.24
CA ASN A 53 12.14 -5.75 8.77
C ASN A 53 10.65 -6.12 8.74
N ILE A 54 9.76 -5.24 9.22
CA ILE A 54 8.29 -5.43 9.18
C ILE A 54 7.82 -5.85 7.78
N TYR A 55 8.24 -5.10 6.76
CA TYR A 55 7.83 -5.31 5.37
C TYR A 55 8.51 -6.54 4.74
N ASN A 56 9.80 -6.75 5.01
CA ASN A 56 10.55 -7.89 4.45
C ASN A 56 10.07 -9.21 5.06
N ASP A 57 9.84 -9.25 6.36
CA ASP A 57 9.33 -10.42 7.07
C ASP A 57 7.92 -10.75 6.60
N ALA A 58 7.06 -9.74 6.37
CA ALA A 58 5.74 -9.92 5.76
C ALA A 58 5.84 -10.59 4.40
N ARG A 59 6.73 -10.10 3.52
CA ARG A 59 6.95 -10.68 2.18
C ARG A 59 7.46 -12.12 2.23
N ILE A 60 8.31 -12.44 3.21
CA ILE A 60 8.80 -13.80 3.46
C ILE A 60 7.67 -14.71 3.92
N ARG A 61 6.86 -14.27 4.90
CA ARG A 61 5.74 -15.06 5.46
C ARG A 61 4.74 -15.49 4.39
N VAL A 62 4.46 -14.61 3.42
CA VAL A 62 3.51 -14.91 2.33
C VAL A 62 4.18 -15.48 1.07
N GLY A 63 5.50 -15.67 1.09
CA GLY A 63 6.24 -16.32 0.00
C GLY A 63 6.30 -15.52 -1.31
N ILE A 64 6.32 -14.18 -1.26
CA ILE A 64 6.36 -13.34 -2.48
C ILE A 64 7.56 -13.68 -3.36
N GLU A 65 8.73 -13.93 -2.78
CA GLU A 65 9.94 -14.23 -3.57
C GLU A 65 9.85 -15.57 -4.30
N SER A 66 9.06 -16.53 -3.78
CA SER A 66 8.83 -17.84 -4.40
C SER A 66 7.63 -17.88 -5.33
N ASN A 67 6.70 -16.92 -5.23
CA ASN A 67 5.46 -16.89 -5.99
C ASN A 67 5.40 -15.66 -6.90
N LYS A 68 5.80 -15.83 -8.17
CA LYS A 68 5.84 -14.74 -9.16
C LYS A 68 4.48 -14.14 -9.49
N ASP A 69 3.39 -14.85 -9.20
CA ASP A 69 2.04 -14.35 -9.39
C ASP A 69 1.65 -13.34 -8.30
N LEU A 70 2.27 -13.40 -7.12
CA LEU A 70 1.96 -12.55 -5.99
C LEU A 70 2.84 -11.30 -6.02
N PHE A 71 2.21 -10.14 -6.19
CA PHE A 71 2.91 -8.88 -6.40
C PHE A 71 3.35 -8.22 -5.09
N ASP A 72 2.44 -8.17 -4.11
CA ASP A 72 2.71 -7.52 -2.82
C ASP A 72 1.89 -8.15 -1.68
N VAL A 73 2.25 -7.80 -0.45
CA VAL A 73 1.57 -8.21 0.78
C VAL A 73 0.89 -7.01 1.39
N LEU A 74 -0.36 -7.20 1.82
CA LEU A 74 -1.19 -6.22 2.51
C LEU A 74 -1.06 -6.43 4.03
N LEU A 75 -0.68 -5.37 4.74
CA LEU A 75 -0.48 -5.40 6.18
C LEU A 75 -1.69 -4.83 6.92
N TYR A 76 -1.88 -5.28 8.16
CA TYR A 76 -2.89 -4.79 9.09
C TYR A 76 -2.29 -4.68 10.49
N ASN A 77 -2.85 -3.81 11.33
CA ASN A 77 -2.35 -3.54 12.68
C ASN A 77 -3.05 -4.36 13.76
N GLU A 78 -2.65 -4.16 15.02
CA GLU A 78 -3.20 -4.84 16.21
C GLU A 78 -4.68 -4.59 16.48
N ARG A 79 -5.30 -3.62 15.78
CA ARG A 79 -6.73 -3.29 15.85
C ARG A 79 -7.53 -3.88 14.69
N ASN A 80 -6.93 -4.76 13.89
CA ASN A 80 -7.51 -5.30 12.66
C ASN A 80 -7.83 -4.22 11.60
N GLU A 81 -7.07 -3.11 11.60
CA GLU A 81 -7.18 -2.07 10.59
C GLU A 81 -6.11 -2.26 9.52
N ILE A 82 -6.49 -2.13 8.27
CA ILE A 82 -5.58 -2.12 7.13
C ILE A 82 -4.63 -0.93 7.23
N THR A 83 -3.38 -1.16 6.89
CA THR A 83 -2.32 -0.15 6.91
C THR A 83 -1.90 0.21 5.48
N GLU A 84 -1.03 -0.59 4.88
CA GLU A 84 -0.49 -0.41 3.54
C GLU A 84 0.06 -1.75 3.02
N CYS A 85 0.58 -1.75 1.81
CA CYS A 85 1.37 -2.86 1.26
C CYS A 85 2.87 -2.64 1.47
N SER A 86 3.71 -3.66 1.25
CA SER A 86 5.15 -3.58 1.55
C SER A 86 5.90 -2.50 0.77
N ILE A 87 5.37 -2.06 -0.38
CA ILE A 87 5.94 -1.00 -1.22
C ILE A 87 4.95 0.08 -1.66
N ALA A 88 3.71 0.08 -1.19
CA ALA A 88 2.67 1.01 -1.67
C ALA A 88 1.58 1.28 -0.62
N ASN A 89 0.97 2.46 -0.69
CA ASN A 89 -0.29 2.72 0.02
C ASN A 89 -1.47 2.13 -0.77
N ILE A 90 -2.63 2.00 -0.12
CA ILE A 90 -3.82 1.35 -0.67
C ILE A 90 -5.07 2.25 -0.54
N ALA A 91 -6.02 2.12 -1.47
CA ALA A 91 -7.36 2.65 -1.33
C ALA A 91 -8.40 1.65 -1.86
N VAL A 92 -9.61 1.73 -1.30
CA VAL A 92 -10.77 0.90 -1.67
C VAL A 92 -11.90 1.82 -2.13
N GLU A 93 -12.58 1.45 -3.22
CA GLU A 93 -13.74 2.17 -3.74
C GLU A 93 -14.93 1.90 -2.83
N TYR A 94 -15.56 2.94 -2.29
CA TYR A 94 -16.83 2.91 -1.54
C TYR A 94 -17.93 3.59 -2.36
N TYR A 95 -19.17 3.35 -1.93
CA TYR A 95 -20.36 4.02 -2.45
C TYR A 95 -21.08 4.72 -1.30
N ASP A 96 -21.49 5.97 -1.52
CA ASP A 96 -22.36 6.73 -0.62
C ASP A 96 -23.78 6.67 -1.21
N ASP A 97 -24.65 5.84 -0.62
CA ASP A 97 -26.02 5.63 -1.10
C ASP A 97 -26.86 6.90 -1.07
N GLU A 98 -26.65 7.76 -0.06
CA GLU A 98 -27.41 8.99 0.12
C GLU A 98 -27.07 10.03 -0.95
N LYS A 99 -25.78 10.13 -1.28
CA LYS A 99 -25.28 11.09 -2.29
C LYS A 99 -25.23 10.50 -3.70
N ASN A 100 -25.42 9.19 -3.84
CA ASN A 100 -25.34 8.46 -5.10
C ASN A 100 -23.98 8.69 -5.81
N ILE A 101 -22.88 8.66 -5.04
CA ILE A 101 -21.51 8.86 -5.53
C ILE A 101 -20.56 7.76 -5.08
N LYS A 102 -19.57 7.47 -5.93
CA LYS A 102 -18.41 6.66 -5.57
C LYS A 102 -17.33 7.55 -4.98
N TYR A 103 -16.60 7.01 -4.01
CA TYR A 103 -15.43 7.68 -3.44
C TYR A 103 -14.37 6.66 -3.05
N TRP A 104 -13.11 7.09 -2.97
CA TRP A 104 -12.01 6.23 -2.57
C TRP A 104 -11.60 6.52 -1.14
N LYS A 105 -11.49 5.47 -0.31
CA LYS A 105 -11.01 5.58 1.06
C LYS A 105 -9.63 4.95 1.17
N THR A 106 -8.69 5.62 1.83
CA THR A 106 -7.35 5.11 2.16
C THR A 106 -7.16 5.06 3.67
N PRO A 107 -6.38 4.11 4.22
CA PRO A 107 -6.06 4.10 5.64
C PRO A 107 -5.53 5.45 6.16
N LYS A 108 -6.06 5.90 7.29
CA LYS A 108 -5.57 7.10 8.01
C LYS A 108 -4.22 6.81 8.67
N ILE A 109 -3.37 7.82 8.83
CA ILE A 109 -1.97 7.60 9.22
C ILE A 109 -1.84 6.90 10.58
N GLU A 110 -2.80 7.12 11.49
CA GLU A 110 -2.87 6.50 12.82
C GLU A 110 -3.04 4.98 12.78
N CYS A 111 -3.40 4.39 11.62
CA CYS A 111 -3.38 2.95 11.43
C CYS A 111 -1.95 2.38 11.49
N GLY A 112 -0.91 3.20 11.32
CA GLY A 112 0.50 2.75 11.29
C GLY A 112 0.96 2.46 9.87
N LEU A 113 1.08 3.52 9.06
CA LEU A 113 1.57 3.43 7.68
C LEU A 113 2.39 4.66 7.30
N LEU A 114 3.13 4.54 6.21
CA LEU A 114 3.89 5.63 5.64
C LEU A 114 2.95 6.71 5.09
N GLY A 115 3.23 7.98 5.43
CA GLY A 115 2.66 9.15 4.79
C GLY A 115 3.19 9.33 3.36
N GLY A 116 2.88 8.40 2.46
CA GLY A 116 3.44 8.36 1.11
C GLY A 116 3.16 9.63 0.30
N VAL A 117 4.10 10.00 -0.56
CA VAL A 117 3.99 11.22 -1.37
C VAL A 117 2.81 11.15 -2.34
N MET A 118 2.61 10.02 -3.04
CA MET A 118 1.42 9.83 -3.91
C MET A 118 0.12 9.86 -3.09
N ARG A 119 0.11 9.25 -1.90
CA ARG A 119 -1.04 9.30 -0.98
C ARG A 119 -1.39 10.74 -0.61
N SER A 120 -0.41 11.53 -0.22
CA SER A 120 -0.60 12.93 0.19
C SER A 120 -1.15 13.76 -0.98
N HIS A 121 -0.58 13.60 -2.17
CA HIS A 121 -1.07 14.25 -3.38
C HIS A 121 -2.55 13.95 -3.68
N LEU A 122 -2.93 12.67 -3.64
CA LEU A 122 -4.32 12.26 -3.89
C LEU A 122 -5.30 12.78 -2.83
N ILE A 123 -4.87 12.90 -1.56
CA ILE A 123 -5.68 13.48 -0.48
C ILE A 123 -5.85 14.98 -0.70
N GLU A 124 -4.76 15.70 -0.99
CA GLU A 124 -4.76 17.15 -1.22
C GLU A 124 -5.65 17.54 -2.41
N ASN A 125 -5.70 16.70 -3.44
CA ASN A 125 -6.58 16.88 -4.60
C ASN A 125 -8.03 16.44 -4.36
N GLY A 126 -8.35 15.83 -3.20
CA GLY A 126 -9.68 15.29 -2.89
C GLY A 126 -10.06 14.02 -3.65
N GLU A 127 -9.09 13.32 -4.26
CA GLU A 127 -9.31 12.09 -5.04
C GLU A 127 -9.49 10.86 -4.15
N ILE A 128 -8.90 10.88 -2.95
CA ILE A 128 -9.08 9.87 -1.91
C ILE A 128 -9.29 10.54 -0.55
N ILE A 129 -10.07 9.91 0.32
CA ILE A 129 -10.29 10.39 1.69
C ILE A 129 -9.63 9.46 2.72
N PRO A 130 -8.97 10.00 3.77
CA PRO A 130 -8.47 9.20 4.87
C PRO A 130 -9.61 8.59 5.69
N GLY A 131 -9.46 7.34 6.12
CA GLY A 131 -10.39 6.69 7.03
C GLY A 131 -9.87 5.35 7.52
N VAL A 132 -10.58 4.73 8.46
CA VAL A 132 -10.30 3.34 8.86
C VAL A 132 -10.90 2.40 7.81
N ILE A 133 -10.15 1.36 7.46
CA ILE A 133 -10.60 0.21 6.67
C ILE A 133 -10.23 -1.01 7.49
N THR A 134 -11.21 -1.77 7.95
CA THR A 134 -10.98 -2.97 8.75
C THR A 134 -10.69 -4.19 7.87
N LEU A 135 -10.11 -5.23 8.47
CA LEU A 135 -9.96 -6.55 7.84
C LEU A 135 -11.28 -7.08 7.28
N SER A 136 -12.37 -6.92 8.04
CA SER A 136 -13.71 -7.36 7.62
C SER A 136 -14.20 -6.57 6.41
N GLU A 137 -14.00 -5.24 6.41
CA GLU A 137 -14.41 -4.39 5.30
C GLU A 137 -13.64 -4.69 4.01
N ILE A 138 -12.33 -4.91 4.08
CA ILE A 138 -11.56 -5.19 2.84
C ILE A 138 -11.89 -6.57 2.26
N LYS A 139 -12.16 -7.57 3.12
CA LYS A 139 -12.63 -8.89 2.69
C LYS A 139 -14.01 -8.80 2.06
N LEU A 140 -14.93 -8.04 2.67
CA LEU A 140 -16.25 -7.79 2.09
C LEU A 140 -16.14 -7.05 0.75
N ALA A 141 -15.25 -6.05 0.66
CA ALA A 141 -15.01 -5.31 -0.58
C ALA A 141 -14.54 -6.24 -1.70
N GLN A 142 -13.59 -7.13 -1.42
CA GLN A 142 -13.14 -8.17 -2.35
C GLN A 142 -14.31 -9.08 -2.77
N GLN A 143 -15.10 -9.61 -1.82
CA GLN A 143 -16.24 -10.48 -2.10
C GLN A 143 -17.31 -9.81 -2.98
N GLN A 144 -17.49 -8.50 -2.81
CA GLN A 144 -18.42 -7.69 -3.60
C GLN A 144 -17.84 -7.22 -4.95
N GLY A 145 -16.58 -7.56 -5.27
CA GLY A 145 -15.92 -7.10 -6.48
C GLY A 145 -15.66 -5.59 -6.51
N ARG A 146 -15.60 -4.93 -5.34
CA ARG A 146 -15.25 -3.51 -5.24
C ARG A 146 -13.80 -3.31 -5.66
N LYS A 147 -13.54 -2.20 -6.35
CA LYS A 147 -12.19 -1.88 -6.82
C LYS A 147 -11.26 -1.57 -5.66
N ILE A 148 -10.03 -2.07 -5.77
CA ILE A 148 -8.93 -1.81 -4.84
C ILE A 148 -7.76 -1.33 -5.69
N LYS A 149 -7.12 -0.24 -5.28
CA LYS A 149 -5.92 0.29 -5.95
C LYS A 149 -4.78 0.44 -4.96
N CYS A 150 -3.57 0.21 -5.44
CA CYS A 150 -2.35 0.54 -4.73
C CYS A 150 -1.61 1.67 -5.44
N PHE A 151 -0.82 2.42 -4.70
CA PHE A 151 -0.10 3.56 -5.27
C PHE A 151 1.21 3.89 -4.55
N ASN A 152 2.18 4.35 -5.35
CA ASN A 152 3.41 4.97 -4.88
C ASN A 152 3.94 5.97 -5.93
N SER A 153 4.90 6.81 -5.54
CA SER A 153 5.41 7.86 -6.43
C SER A 153 6.18 7.37 -7.65
N VAL A 154 6.56 6.08 -7.68
CA VAL A 154 7.32 5.47 -8.79
C VAL A 154 6.38 4.90 -9.85
N ARG A 155 5.35 4.15 -9.42
CA ARG A 155 4.42 3.42 -10.29
C ARG A 155 3.07 4.11 -10.48
N LYS A 156 2.83 5.24 -9.79
CA LYS A 156 1.52 5.90 -9.73
C LYS A 156 0.47 4.95 -9.15
N GLU A 157 -0.77 5.07 -9.59
CA GLU A 157 -1.88 4.19 -9.21
C GLU A 157 -1.94 2.98 -10.13
N TYR A 158 -2.30 1.83 -9.57
CA TYR A 158 -2.50 0.57 -10.29
C TYR A 158 -3.55 -0.28 -9.56
N ASP A 159 -4.37 -0.99 -10.32
CA ASP A 159 -5.43 -1.84 -9.80
C ASP A 159 -4.84 -3.15 -9.21
N VAL A 160 -5.44 -3.59 -8.10
CA VAL A 160 -5.06 -4.82 -7.41
C VAL A 160 -6.27 -5.68 -7.08
N ILE A 161 -6.05 -6.99 -6.92
CA ILE A 161 -7.01 -7.92 -6.36
C ILE A 161 -6.42 -8.56 -5.10
N LEU A 162 -7.23 -8.63 -4.06
CA LEU A 162 -6.90 -9.39 -2.86
C LEU A 162 -7.19 -10.88 -3.11
N ILE A 163 -6.18 -11.72 -2.92
CA ILE A 163 -6.25 -13.19 -3.06
C ILE A 163 -6.01 -13.91 -1.72
#